data_AF-A0A1Y3BFU8-F1
#
_entry.id   AF-A0A1Y3BFU8-F1
#
_cell.length_a   1.000
_cell.length_b   1.000
_cell.length_c   1.000
_cell.angle_alpha   90.00
_cell.angle_beta   90.00
_cell.angle_gamma   90.00
#
_symmetry.space_group_name_H-M   'P 1'
#
loop_
_entity.id
_entity.type
_entity.pdbx_description
1 polymer ?
#
loop_
_entity_poly.entity_id
_entity_poly.type
_entity_poly.pdbx_seq_one_letter_code
_entity_poly.pdbx_strand_id
1 'polypeptide(L)' 'VQGLGNFEIDQKDATKFFSSRFACGSSISGTDEIIIQGDVKDDLFDVLPEKWPQIEDDFIEDLGDVKR' A
#
# COMPACT_ATOMS: atom_id res chain seq x y z
N VAL A 1 -4.07 -2.08 -0.84
CA VAL A 1 -3.40 -1.86 0.46
C VAL A 1 -4.43 -1.38 1.46
N GLN A 2 -4.55 -2.05 2.62
CA GLN A 2 -5.50 -1.69 3.66
C GLN A 2 -4.82 -1.68 5.04
N GLY A 3 -5.31 -0.90 5.99
CA GLY A 3 -4.85 -0.96 7.39
C GLY A 3 -3.68 -0.03 7.76
N LEU A 4 -3.28 0.89 6.88
CA LEU A 4 -2.17 1.81 7.12
C LEU A 4 -2.45 2.78 8.28
N GLY A 5 -3.72 3.13 8.49
CA GLY A 5 -4.15 4.00 9.60
C GLY A 5 -3.84 3.42 10.98
N ASN A 6 -3.76 2.09 11.12
CA ASN A 6 -3.40 1.44 12.38
C ASN A 6 -1.94 1.72 12.80
N PHE A 7 -1.09 2.08 11.83
CA PHE A 7 0.32 2.41 12.03
C PHE A 7 0.57 3.93 12.06
N GLU A 8 -0.49 4.72 12.23
CA GLU A 8 -0.48 6.19 12.17
C GLU A 8 0.03 6.74 10.83
N ILE A 9 -0.14 5.99 9.74
CA ILE A 9 0.27 6.39 8.39
C ILE A 9 -0.92 7.05 7.67
N ASP A 10 -0.69 8.27 7.17
CA ASP A 10 -1.70 8.97 6.38
C ASP A 10 -1.85 8.34 4.98
N GLN A 11 -3.10 8.01 4.63
CA GLN A 11 -3.40 7.38 3.35
C GLN A 11 -3.04 8.25 2.14
N LYS A 12 -3.12 9.59 2.25
CA LYS A 12 -2.78 10.49 1.15
C LYS A 12 -1.28 10.53 0.94
N ASP A 13 -0.51 10.52 2.02
CA ASP A 13 0.95 10.44 1.93
C ASP A 13 1.40 9.09 1.36
N ALA A 14 0.78 8.00 1.81
CA ALA A 14 1.03 6.67 1.23
C ALA A 14 0.65 6.61 -0.26
N THR A 15 -0.52 7.13 -0.64
CA THR A 15 -0.97 7.20 -2.05
C THR A 15 0.00 8.01 -2.92
N LYS A 16 0.47 9.18 -2.45
CA LYS A 16 1.47 9.97 -3.18
C LYS A 16 2.78 9.22 -3.34
N PHE A 17 3.21 8.54 -2.27
CA PHE A 17 4.42 7.74 -2.28
C PHE A 17 4.33 6.59 -3.28
N PHE A 18 3.25 5.80 -3.24
CA PHE A 18 3.02 4.72 -4.21
C PHE A 18 2.92 5.23 -5.65
N SER A 19 2.22 6.34 -5.88
CA SER A 19 2.15 6.95 -7.21
C SER A 19 3.53 7.33 -7.75
N SER A 20 4.39 7.90 -6.90
CA SER A 20 5.75 8.28 -7.27
C SER A 20 6.68 7.08 -7.42
N ARG A 21 6.55 6.06 -6.56
CA ARG A 21 7.45 4.91 -6.53
C ARG A 21 7.20 3.97 -7.69
N PHE A 22 5.93 3.69 -7.99
CA PHE A 22 5.52 2.77 -9.04
C PHE A 22 5.27 3.44 -10.39
N ALA A 23 5.40 4.77 -10.47
CA ALA A 23 5.04 5.56 -11.64
C ALA A 23 3.63 5.23 -12.20
N CYS A 24 2.72 4.80 -11.33
CA CYS A 24 1.38 4.32 -11.65
C CYS A 24 0.34 5.14 -10.89
N GLY A 25 -0.88 5.20 -11.41
CA GLY A 25 -1.98 5.84 -10.69
C GLY A 25 -2.27 5.07 -9.40
N SER A 26 -2.33 5.77 -8.27
CA SER A 26 -2.93 5.22 -7.05
C SER A 26 -3.98 6.16 -6.49
N SER A 27 -4.98 5.57 -5.84
CA SER A 27 -6.16 6.27 -5.37
C SER A 27 -6.70 5.60 -4.13
N ILE A 28 -7.21 6.42 -3.21
CA ILE A 28 -7.92 5.95 -2.03
C ILE A 28 -9.32 5.52 -2.47
N SER A 29 -9.66 4.25 -2.28
CA SER A 29 -10.94 3.68 -2.70
C SER A 29 -11.93 3.48 -1.55
N GLY A 30 -11.47 3.59 -0.30
CA GLY A 30 -12.29 3.33 0.88
C GLY A 30 -11.64 3.84 2.15
N THR A 31 -12.33 3.61 3.28
CA THR A 31 -11.79 3.90 4.62
C THR A 31 -10.59 3.02 4.85
N ASP A 32 -9.41 3.65 4.92
CA ASP A 32 -8.14 2.95 5.06
C ASP A 32 -7.80 1.98 3.91
N GLU A 33 -8.34 2.20 2.69
CA GLU A 33 -8.06 1.39 1.49
C GLU A 33 -7.46 2.22 0.35
N ILE A 34 -6.31 1.77 -0.16
CA ILE A 34 -5.61 2.35 -1.31
C ILE A 34 -5.52 1.31 -2.43
N ILE A 35 -5.94 1.71 -3.62
CA ILE A 35 -5.79 0.96 -4.87
C ILE A 35 -4.60 1.54 -5.62
N ILE A 36 -3.71 0.67 -6.09
CA ILE A 36 -2.58 1.02 -6.95
C ILE A 36 -2.79 0.30 -8.28
N GLN A 37 -2.62 1.00 -9.39
CA GLN A 37 -2.74 0.42 -10.72
C GLN A 37 -1.47 -0.33 -11.10
N GLY A 38 -1.59 -1.52 -11.69
CA GLY A 38 -0.47 -2.36 -12.09
C GLY A 38 -0.21 -3.52 -11.12
N ASP A 39 0.63 -4.45 -11.57
CA ASP A 39 1.10 -5.56 -10.74
C ASP A 39 2.32 -5.12 -9.95
N VAL A 40 2.05 -4.46 -8.82
CA VAL A 40 3.08 -3.89 -7.93
C VAL A 40 3.11 -4.63 -6.61
N LYS A 41 2.48 -5.81 -6.51
CA LYS A 41 2.39 -6.55 -5.24
C LYS A 41 3.78 -6.89 -4.73
N ASP A 42 4.60 -7.53 -5.56
CA ASP A 42 5.96 -7.93 -5.21
C ASP A 42 6.78 -6.72 -4.73
N ASP A 43 6.80 -5.64 -5.52
CA ASP A 43 7.54 -4.43 -5.13
C ASP A 43 6.95 -3.75 -3.89
N LEU A 44 5.63 -3.84 -3.66
CA LEU A 44 4.97 -3.25 -2.50
C LEU A 44 5.38 -3.95 -1.21
N PHE A 45 5.53 -5.28 -1.22
CA PHE A 45 6.04 -6.05 -0.08
C PHE A 45 7.43 -5.59 0.32
N ASP A 46 8.30 -5.25 -0.63
CA ASP A 46 9.64 -4.71 -0.33
C ASP A 46 9.57 -3.24 0.13
N VAL A 47 8.74 -2.44 -0.52
CA VAL A 47 8.68 -0.98 -0.33
C VAL A 47 8.00 -0.57 0.98
N LEU A 48 7.03 -1.34 1.47
CA LEU A 48 6.33 -1.07 2.73
C LEU A 48 7.28 -1.03 3.95
N PRO A 49 8.03 -2.10 4.27
CA PRO A 49 8.99 -2.11 5.37
C PRO A 49 10.18 -1.18 5.13
N GLU A 50 10.60 -0.99 3.87
CA GLU A 50 11.66 -0.04 3.49
C GLU A 50 11.24 1.41 3.84
N LYS A 51 9.98 1.76 3.57
CA LYS A 51 9.46 3.12 3.81
C LYS A 51 8.99 3.33 5.25
N TRP A 52 8.31 2.34 5.81
CA TRP A 52 7.71 2.36 7.14
C TRP A 52 8.24 1.16 7.92
N PRO A 53 9.36 1.32 8.64
CA PRO A 53 9.97 0.22 9.40
C PRO A 53 9.08 -0.29 10.54
N GLN A 54 7.98 0.41 10.88
CA GLN A 54 6.98 -0.09 11.81
C GLN A 54 6.02 -1.13 11.21
N ILE A 55 5.95 -1.23 9.87
CA ILE A 55 5.24 -2.28 9.16
C ILE A 55 6.26 -3.37 8.89
N GLU A 56 6.23 -4.42 9.69
CA GLU A 56 7.02 -5.63 9.44
C GLU A 56 6.31 -6.51 8.39
N ASP A 57 7.06 -7.36 7.70
CA ASP A 57 6.54 -8.30 6.69
C ASP A 57 5.41 -9.18 7.25
N ASP A 58 5.50 -9.53 8.53
CA ASP A 58 4.49 -10.31 9.26
C ASP A 58 3.12 -9.61 9.36
N PHE A 59 3.08 -8.28 9.20
CA PHE A 59 1.83 -7.50 9.16
C PHE A 59 1.27 -7.31 7.75
N ILE A 60 1.98 -7.76 6.71
CA ILE A 60 1.56 -7.64 5.33
C ILE A 60 1.01 -9.00 4.88
N GLU A 61 -0.30 -9.07 4.65
CA GLU A 61 -0.96 -10.29 4.15
C GLU A 61 -1.39 -10.10 2.70
N ASP A 62 -0.99 -11.01 1.81
CA ASP A 62 -1.53 -11.06 0.45
C ASP A 62 -2.93 -11.68 0.48
N LEU A 63 -3.94 -10.81 0.39
CA LEU A 63 -5.35 -11.21 0.26
C LEU A 63 -5.68 -11.78 -1.13
N GLY A 64 -4.69 -11.86 -2.03
CA GLY A 64 -4.83 -12.38 -3.39
C GLY A 64 -5.48 -11.39 -4.35
N ASP A 65 -5.94 -11.89 -5.49
CA ASP A 65 -6.71 -11.10 -6.43
C ASP A 65 -8.14 -10.93 -5.93
N VAL A 66 -8.41 -9.76 -5.34
CA VAL A 66 -9.77 -9.34 -5.02
C VAL A 66 -10.50 -9.09 -6.35
N LYS A 67 -11.13 -10.13 -6.91
CA LYS A 67 -12.07 -10.01 -8.03
C LYS A 67 -13.30 -9.24 -7.54
N ARG A 68 -13.30 -7.93 -7.78
CA ARG A 68 -14.49 -7.07 -7.70
C ARG A 68 -15.29 -7.15 -9.00
#